data_AF-A0AAU5JI29-F1
#
_entry.id   AF-A0AAU5JI29-F1
#
_cell.length_a   1.000
_cell.length_b   1.000
_cell.length_c   1.000
_cell.angle_alpha   90.00
_cell.angle_beta   90.00
_cell.angle_gamma   90.00
#
_symmetry.space_group_name_H-M   'P 1'
#
loop_
_entity.id
_entity.type
_entity.pdbx_description
1 polymer ?
#
loop_
_entity_poly.entity_id
_entity_poly.type
_entity_poly.pdbx_seq_one_letter_code
_entity_poly.pdbx_strand_id
1 'polypeptide(L)'
;MPSAAEPTHPGEPAGPPGRVLSFDRRARRHRPAAQPRRLHTEPAPDQTPEQLLAETMEALFLKHGHTLADDSTADIYRTTLQALQMMLDGSLATGKVGEEEHRHLSGMVAGMRGSPDEL
;
A
#
# COMPACT_ATOMS: atom_id res chain seq x y z
N MET A 1 37.87 16.72 48.30
CA MET A 1 36.66 16.76 49.17
C MET A 1 36.54 18.17 49.69
N PRO A 2 35.47 18.91 49.33
CA PRO A 2 34.21 18.85 50.07
C PRO A 2 32.94 18.63 49.21
N SER A 3 31.83 18.44 49.92
CA SER A 3 30.52 17.86 49.56
C SER A 3 29.40 18.94 49.54
N ALA A 4 28.18 18.50 49.21
CA ALA A 4 26.84 19.11 49.41
C ALA A 4 26.31 20.01 48.26
N ALA A 5 25.03 19.99 47.86
CA ALA A 5 23.83 19.24 48.24
C ALA A 5 22.77 19.37 47.12
N GLU A 6 21.84 18.40 47.04
CA GLU A 6 20.57 18.52 46.31
C GLU A 6 19.68 19.61 46.94
N PRO A 7 18.95 20.41 46.12
CA PRO A 7 17.79 21.15 46.58
C PRO A 7 16.50 20.38 46.25
N THR A 8 15.93 19.77 47.28
CA THR A 8 14.50 19.38 47.34
C THR A 8 13.65 20.64 47.43
N HIS A 9 12.65 20.81 46.57
CA HIS A 9 11.57 21.77 46.76
C HIS A 9 10.26 21.29 46.12
N PRO A 10 9.09 21.81 46.55
CA PRO A 10 7.98 21.02 47.07
C PRO A 10 6.78 20.92 46.12
N GLY A 11 5.84 20.05 46.49
CA GLY A 11 4.67 19.66 45.69
C GLY A 11 3.78 20.81 45.22
N GLU A 12 3.30 20.66 43.99
CA GLU A 12 2.22 21.48 43.42
C GLU A 12 0.85 20.75 43.49
N PRO A 13 -0.23 21.51 43.70
CA PRO A 13 -1.55 21.01 44.05
C PRO A 13 -2.40 20.59 42.85
N ALA A 14 -3.34 19.69 43.16
CA ALA A 14 -4.37 19.16 42.28
C ALA A 14 -5.19 20.24 41.55
N GLY A 15 -5.20 20.16 40.21
CA GLY A 15 -6.10 20.92 39.34
C GLY A 15 -7.52 20.32 39.28
N PRO A 16 -8.56 21.13 38.97
CA PRO A 16 -9.96 20.75 39.16
C PRO A 16 -10.53 19.89 38.01
N PRO A 17 -11.68 19.21 38.26
CA PRO A 17 -12.14 18.05 37.50
C PRO A 17 -12.77 18.36 36.14
N GLY A 18 -12.69 17.35 35.26
CA GLY A 18 -13.11 17.38 33.86
C GLY A 18 -14.56 17.83 33.63
N ARG A 19 -14.71 18.70 32.63
CA ARG A 19 -15.98 19.20 32.10
C ARG A 19 -16.55 18.18 31.12
N VAL A 20 -17.67 17.55 31.49
CA VAL A 20 -18.43 16.63 30.61
C VAL A 20 -19.16 17.46 29.55
N LEU A 21 -18.91 17.17 28.27
CA LEU A 21 -19.63 17.76 27.15
C LEU A 21 -20.91 16.94 26.88
N SER A 22 -22.08 17.49 27.20
CA SER A 22 -23.36 16.89 26.83
C SER A 22 -23.66 17.13 25.35
N PHE A 23 -23.90 16.06 24.60
CA PHE A 23 -24.29 16.12 23.20
C PHE A 23 -25.81 16.21 23.07
N ASP A 24 -26.32 17.43 22.95
CA ASP A 24 -27.66 17.66 22.40
C ASP A 24 -27.52 17.99 20.91
N ARG A 25 -27.87 17.04 20.04
CA ARG A 25 -28.06 17.31 18.61
C ARG A 25 -29.37 16.72 18.12
N ARG A 26 -30.33 17.64 17.98
CA ARG A 26 -31.56 17.50 17.20
C ARG A 26 -31.30 16.84 15.85
N ALA A 27 -32.17 15.90 15.53
CA ALA A 27 -32.24 15.18 14.27
C ALA A 27 -32.24 16.11 13.05
N ARG A 28 -31.27 15.90 12.15
CA ARG A 28 -31.45 16.15 10.71
C ARG A 28 -31.33 14.81 10.01
N ARG A 29 -32.44 14.37 9.39
CA ARG A 29 -32.48 13.25 8.45
C ARG A 29 -31.53 13.54 7.29
N HIS A 30 -30.29 13.08 7.39
CA HIS A 30 -29.43 12.91 6.23
C HIS A 30 -29.56 11.46 5.77
N ARG A 31 -30.17 11.30 4.60
CA ARG A 31 -30.17 10.10 3.77
C ARG A 31 -28.74 9.53 3.75
N PRO A 32 -28.50 8.29 4.21
CA PRO A 32 -27.19 7.69 4.04
C PRO A 32 -26.96 7.57 2.53
N ALA A 33 -25.97 8.31 2.02
CA ALA A 33 -25.33 7.91 0.78
C ALA A 33 -24.86 6.47 1.01
N ALA A 34 -25.28 5.56 0.13
CA ALA A 34 -24.77 4.19 0.14
C ALA A 34 -23.25 4.28 0.15
N GLN A 35 -22.63 3.90 1.27
CA GLN A 35 -21.20 3.67 1.29
C GLN A 35 -20.95 2.63 0.20
N PRO A 36 -19.99 2.85 -0.73
CA PRO A 36 -19.55 1.74 -1.55
C PRO A 36 -19.08 0.69 -0.55
N ARG A 37 -19.85 -0.40 -0.43
CA ARG A 37 -19.39 -1.61 0.23
C ARG A 37 -18.08 -1.91 -0.48
N ARG A 38 -16.96 -1.64 0.19
CA ARG A 38 -15.74 -2.37 -0.09
C ARG A 38 -16.14 -3.80 0.19
N LEU A 39 -16.50 -4.52 -0.86
CA LEU A 39 -16.45 -5.97 -0.85
C LEU A 39 -14.98 -6.25 -0.57
N HIS A 40 -14.65 -6.35 0.71
CA HIS A 40 -13.62 -7.27 1.13
C HIS A 40 -14.18 -8.63 0.71
N THR A 41 -14.01 -8.97 -0.57
CA THR A 41 -14.05 -10.35 -1.01
C THR A 41 -12.94 -10.98 -0.18
N GLU A 42 -13.30 -11.69 0.88
CA GLU A 42 -12.36 -12.61 1.50
C GLU A 42 -11.83 -13.48 0.36
N PRO A 43 -10.50 -13.68 0.25
CA PRO A 43 -9.95 -14.61 -0.71
C PRO A 43 -10.74 -15.90 -0.62
N ALA A 44 -11.22 -16.41 -1.76
CA ALA A 44 -11.77 -17.75 -1.75
C ALA A 44 -10.71 -18.68 -1.15
N PRO A 45 -11.07 -19.67 -0.32
CA PRO A 45 -10.11 -20.47 0.44
C PRO A 45 -9.07 -21.21 -0.41
N ASP A 46 -9.24 -21.22 -1.73
CA ASP A 46 -8.36 -21.87 -2.72
C ASP A 46 -7.61 -20.89 -3.65
N GLN A 47 -7.71 -19.57 -3.44
CA GLN A 47 -6.99 -18.60 -4.28
C GLN A 47 -5.50 -18.58 -3.95
N THR A 48 -4.67 -18.76 -4.98
CA THR A 48 -3.22 -18.61 -4.82
C THR A 48 -2.84 -17.13 -4.68
N PRO A 49 -1.70 -16.80 -4.03
CA PRO A 49 -1.20 -15.42 -3.99
C PRO A 49 -1.09 -14.76 -5.36
N GLU A 50 -0.76 -15.54 -6.39
CA GLU A 50 -0.65 -15.11 -7.78
C GLU A 50 -2.02 -14.71 -8.34
N GLN A 51 -3.08 -15.47 -8.06
CA GLN A 51 -4.45 -15.12 -8.47
C GLN A 51 -4.95 -13.84 -7.80
N LEU A 52 -4.65 -13.63 -6.52
CA LEU A 52 -4.99 -12.39 -5.82
C LEU A 52 -4.27 -11.17 -6.40
N LEU A 53 -3.01 -11.34 -6.79
CA LEU A 53 -2.26 -10.29 -7.47
C LEU A 53 -2.85 -10.01 -8.86
N ALA A 54 -3.15 -11.05 -9.62
CA ALA A 54 -3.74 -10.94 -10.95
C ALA A 54 -5.09 -10.19 -10.89
N GLU A 55 -5.97 -10.52 -9.94
CA GLU A 55 -7.24 -9.81 -9.71
C GLU A 55 -7.02 -8.34 -9.30
N THR A 56 -6.03 -8.08 -8.45
CA THR A 56 -5.69 -6.70 -8.03
C THR A 56 -5.19 -5.87 -9.21
N MET A 57 -4.36 -6.47 -10.07
CA MET A 57 -3.87 -5.84 -11.28
C MET A 57 -5.02 -5.59 -12.26
N GLU A 58 -5.86 -6.58 -12.52
CA GLU A 58 -7.03 -6.43 -13.39
C GLU A 58 -7.96 -5.31 -12.90
N ALA A 59 -8.23 -5.24 -11.59
CA ALA A 59 -9.02 -4.15 -11.00
C ALA A 59 -8.39 -2.76 -11.22
N LEU A 60 -7.05 -2.67 -11.23
CA LEU A 60 -6.33 -1.43 -11.53
C LEU A 60 -6.52 -1.01 -13.00
N PHE A 61 -6.42 -1.95 -13.94
CA PHE A 61 -6.64 -1.67 -15.36
C PHE A 61 -8.10 -1.29 -15.63
N LEU A 62 -9.06 -2.02 -15.05
CA LEU A 62 -10.49 -1.74 -15.19
C LEU A 62 -10.87 -0.35 -14.70
N LYS A 63 -10.25 0.12 -13.62
CA LYS A 63 -10.43 1.49 -13.12
C LYS A 63 -10.06 2.57 -14.15
N HIS A 64 -9.13 2.26 -15.06
CA HIS A 64 -8.69 3.17 -16.12
C HIS A 64 -9.38 2.88 -17.46
N GLY A 65 -10.38 1.99 -17.50
CA GLY A 65 -11.10 1.65 -18.73
C GLY A 65 -10.35 0.68 -19.64
N HIS A 66 -9.35 -0.03 -19.11
CA HIS A 66 -8.58 -1.05 -19.81
C HIS A 66 -8.77 -2.42 -19.14
N THR A 67 -8.37 -3.51 -19.78
CA THR A 67 -8.38 -4.86 -19.19
C THR A 67 -7.14 -5.61 -19.66
N LEU A 68 -6.51 -6.39 -18.80
CA LEU A 68 -5.36 -7.22 -19.19
C LEU A 68 -5.79 -8.41 -20.07
N ALA A 69 -7.10 -8.72 -20.14
CA ALA A 69 -7.62 -9.71 -21.08
C ALA A 69 -7.67 -9.21 -22.54
N ASP A 70 -7.50 -7.90 -22.77
CA ASP A 70 -7.36 -7.34 -24.11
C ASP A 70 -5.91 -7.47 -24.57
N ASP A 71 -5.70 -8.12 -25.72
CA ASP A 71 -4.38 -8.41 -26.27
C ASP A 71 -3.51 -7.15 -26.41
N SER A 72 -4.11 -6.01 -26.79
CA SER A 72 -3.37 -4.76 -26.97
C SER A 72 -2.86 -4.19 -25.64
N THR A 73 -3.70 -4.27 -24.61
CA THR A 73 -3.35 -3.82 -23.25
C THR A 73 -2.32 -4.75 -22.61
N ALA A 74 -2.47 -6.07 -22.79
CA ALA A 74 -1.51 -7.07 -22.34
C ALA A 74 -0.13 -6.88 -22.99
N ASP A 75 -0.09 -6.59 -24.29
CA ASP A 75 1.16 -6.36 -25.01
C ASP A 75 1.88 -5.09 -24.56
N ILE A 76 1.12 -4.00 -24.34
CA ILE A 76 1.66 -2.76 -23.75
C ILE A 76 2.22 -3.02 -22.35
N TYR A 77 1.50 -3.79 -21.52
CA TYR A 77 1.97 -4.16 -20.18
C TYR A 77 3.28 -4.96 -20.23
N ARG A 78 3.36 -6.00 -21.07
CA ARG A 78 4.58 -6.81 -21.27
C ARG A 78 5.74 -5.96 -21.79
N THR A 79 5.49 -5.08 -22.75
CA THR A 79 6.48 -4.14 -23.28
C THR A 79 7.01 -3.20 -22.20
N THR A 80 6.13 -2.72 -21.32
CA THR A 80 6.51 -1.84 -20.21
C THR A 80 7.41 -2.56 -19.20
N LEU A 81 7.11 -3.82 -18.87
CA LEU A 81 7.98 -4.63 -18.00
C LEU A 81 9.34 -4.92 -18.65
N GLN A 82 9.38 -5.14 -19.96
CA GLN A 82 10.64 -5.28 -20.69
C GLN A 82 11.47 -4.00 -20.64
N ALA A 83 10.84 -2.83 -20.83
CA ALA A 83 11.51 -1.54 -20.70
C ALA A 83 12.07 -1.34 -19.29
N LEU A 84 11.33 -1.71 -18.25
CA LEU A 84 11.79 -1.65 -16.87
C LEU A 84 13.02 -2.54 -16.63
N GLN A 85 13.03 -3.77 -17.14
CA GLN A 85 14.20 -4.65 -17.05
C GLN A 85 15.44 -4.02 -17.72
N MET A 86 15.29 -3.47 -18.92
CA MET A 86 16.40 -2.79 -19.62
C MET A 86 16.93 -1.59 -18.83
N MET A 87 16.05 -0.82 -18.16
CA MET A 87 16.46 0.29 -17.29
C MET A 87 17.24 -0.19 -16.06
N LEU A 88 16.83 -1.31 -15.45
CA LEU A 88 17.57 -1.92 -14.33
C LEU A 88 18.96 -2.40 -14.77
N ASP A 89 19.05 -3.07 -15.92
CA ASP A 89 20.32 -3.54 -16.48
C ASP A 89 21.27 -2.37 -16.80
N GLY A 90 20.74 -1.29 -17.40
CA GLY A 90 21.51 -0.06 -17.63
C GLY A 90 21.92 0.63 -16.33
N SER A 91 21.10 0.55 -15.28
CA SER A 91 21.42 1.12 -13.96
C SER A 91 22.51 0.33 -13.25
N LEU A 92 22.56 -0.99 -13.40
CA LEU A 92 23.67 -1.83 -12.94
C LEU A 92 24.96 -1.51 -13.71
N ALA A 93 24.88 -1.44 -15.04
CA ALA A 93 26.04 -1.15 -15.89
C ALA A 93 26.66 0.24 -15.63
N THR A 94 25.85 1.19 -15.13
CA THR A 94 26.30 2.54 -14.76
C THR A 94 26.61 2.69 -13.26
N GLY A 95 26.54 1.60 -12.49
CA GLY A 95 26.86 1.60 -11.05
C GLY A 95 25.86 2.36 -10.17
N LYS A 96 24.64 2.61 -10.68
CA LYS A 96 23.58 3.29 -9.91
C LYS A 96 22.88 2.35 -8.92
N VAL A 97 22.87 1.06 -9.20
CA VAL A 97 22.38 -0.01 -8.33
C VAL A 97 23.45 -1.10 -8.24
N GLY A 98 23.58 -1.69 -7.05
CA GLY A 98 24.49 -2.82 -6.82
C GLY A 98 23.94 -4.13 -7.37
N GLU A 99 24.79 -5.16 -7.46
CA GLU A 99 24.40 -6.48 -7.99
C GLU A 99 23.29 -7.16 -7.18
N GLU A 100 23.33 -7.04 -5.85
CA GLU A 100 22.31 -7.63 -4.97
C GLU A 100 20.94 -6.96 -5.15
N GLU A 101 20.93 -5.63 -5.21
CA GLU A 101 19.73 -4.84 -5.44
C GLU A 101 19.17 -5.07 -6.85
N HIS A 102 20.04 -5.10 -7.87
CA HIS A 102 19.65 -5.45 -9.24
C HIS A 102 19.00 -6.83 -9.30
N ARG A 103 19.59 -7.83 -8.64
CA ARG A 103 19.05 -9.20 -8.61
C ARG A 103 17.68 -9.24 -7.95
N HIS A 104 17.50 -8.54 -6.83
CA HIS A 104 16.23 -8.47 -6.13
C HIS A 104 15.15 -7.80 -7.01
N LEU A 105 15.44 -6.62 -7.56
CA LEU A 105 14.50 -5.87 -8.40
C LEU A 105 14.14 -6.62 -9.69
N SER A 106 15.14 -7.24 -10.35
CA SER A 106 14.90 -8.07 -11.53
C SER A 106 14.03 -9.28 -11.22
N GLY A 107 14.20 -9.88 -10.02
CA GLY A 107 13.33 -10.95 -9.54
C GLY A 107 11.87 -10.50 -9.41
N MET A 108 11.61 -9.28 -8.91
CA MET A 108 10.25 -8.74 -8.85
C MET A 108 9.66 -8.51 -10.24
N VAL A 109 10.42 -7.94 -11.17
CA VAL A 109 9.97 -7.71 -12.56
C VAL A 109 9.66 -9.04 -13.26
N ALA A 110 10.48 -10.06 -13.03
CA ALA A 110 10.24 -11.41 -13.53
C ALA A 110 8.95 -12.01 -12.96
N GLY A 111 8.70 -11.86 -11.66
CA GLY A 111 7.46 -12.28 -11.02
C GLY A 111 6.22 -11.59 -11.62
N MET A 112 6.32 -10.30 -11.92
CA MET A 112 5.22 -9.55 -12.56
C MET A 112 4.94 -10.02 -14.00
N ARG A 113 5.95 -10.50 -14.74
CA ARG A 113 5.75 -11.04 -16.10
C ARG A 113 5.02 -12.38 -16.13
N GLY A 114 5.15 -13.21 -15.09
CA GLY A 114 4.48 -14.51 -15.02
C GLY A 114 2.98 -14.43 -14.70
N SER A 115 2.50 -13.29 -14.22
CA SER A 115 1.12 -13.13 -13.72
C SER A 115 0.00 -13.09 -14.79
N PRO A 116 0.20 -12.64 -16.05
CA PRO A 116 -0.90 -12.57 -17.03
C PRO A 116 -1.20 -13.86 -17.81
N ASP A 117 -0.29 -14.84 -17.83
CA ASP A 117 -0.45 -16.06 -18.64
C ASP A 117 -1.28 -17.16 -17.94
N GLU A 118 -1.72 -16.93 -16.70
CA GLU A 118 -2.49 -17.89 -15.89
C GLU A 118 -3.95 -17.46 -15.61
N LEU A 119 -4.42 -16.37 -16.24
CA LEU A 119 -5.82 -15.92 -16.21
C LEU A 119 -6.64 -16.54 -17.34
#